data_AF-M7ZC32-F1
#
_entry.id   AF-M7ZC32-F1
#
_cell.length_a   1.000
_cell.length_b   1.000
_cell.length_c   1.000
_cell.angle_alpha   90.00
_cell.angle_beta   90.00
_cell.angle_gamma   90.00
#
_symmetry.space_group_name_H-M   'P 1'
#
loop_
_entity.id
_entity.type
_entity.pdbx_description
1 polymer ?
#
loop_
_entity_poly.entity_id
_entity_poly.type
_entity_poly.pdbx_seq_one_letter_code
_entity_poly.pdbx_strand_id
1 'polypeptide(L)'
;MAARGQGQVQDFDFFVVVDFEATCVKDARIFPQEIIEFPAVLVDGATGRIESAFRRELTGIRQEDVDGGVELGEALWMHDSWLKAATAGQGAWPS
;
A
#
# COMPACT_ATOMS: atom_id res chain seq x y z
N MET A 1 23.93 0.07 -11.79
CA MET A 1 23.10 -0.12 -13.00
C MET A 1 22.41 -1.47 -12.85
N ALA A 2 21.20 -1.51 -12.30
CA ALA A 2 20.48 -2.76 -12.09
C ALA A 2 19.92 -3.24 -13.44
N ALA A 3 20.14 -4.52 -13.73
CA ALA A 3 19.79 -5.16 -14.98
C ALA A 3 18.28 -5.11 -15.24
N ARG A 4 17.89 -4.73 -16.45
CA ARG A 4 16.54 -4.94 -16.98
C ARG A 4 16.29 -6.44 -17.04
N GLY A 5 15.44 -6.95 -16.17
CA GLY A 5 14.92 -8.31 -16.25
C GLY A 5 14.26 -8.52 -17.60
N GLN A 6 14.52 -9.68 -18.20
CA GLN A 6 13.97 -10.11 -19.48
C GLN A 6 12.43 -10.00 -19.44
N GLY A 7 11.85 -9.38 -20.46
CA GLY A 7 10.45 -8.97 -20.53
C GLY A 7 9.48 -10.13 -20.29
N GLN A 8 9.03 -10.26 -19.06
CA GLN A 8 7.81 -10.96 -18.74
C GLN A 8 6.67 -10.05 -19.21
N VAL A 9 5.88 -10.50 -20.18
CA VAL A 9 4.66 -9.78 -20.56
C VAL A 9 3.79 -9.72 -19.31
N GLN A 10 3.44 -8.50 -18.93
CA GLN A 10 2.58 -8.22 -17.80
C GLN A 10 1.27 -7.68 -18.38
N ASP A 11 0.13 -8.19 -17.92
CA ASP A 11 -1.19 -7.91 -18.53
C ASP A 11 -1.94 -6.74 -17.84
N PHE A 12 -1.33 -6.06 -16.87
CA PHE A 12 -1.95 -5.04 -16.04
C PHE A 12 -1.40 -3.64 -16.33
N ASP A 13 -2.28 -2.66 -16.47
CA ASP A 13 -1.83 -1.27 -16.63
C ASP A 13 -1.17 -0.73 -15.36
N PHE A 14 -1.63 -1.20 -14.19
CA PHE A 14 -1.15 -0.78 -12.88
C PHE A 14 -1.01 -1.94 -11.90
N PHE A 15 -0.06 -1.78 -10.98
CA PHE A 15 0.06 -2.62 -9.79
C PHE A 15 -0.18 -1.76 -8.54
N VAL A 16 -0.93 -2.29 -7.58
CA VAL A 16 -1.02 -1.74 -6.23
C VAL A 16 -0.17 -2.62 -5.33
N VAL A 17 0.94 -2.09 -4.83
CA VAL A 17 1.84 -2.80 -3.91
C VAL A 17 1.50 -2.37 -2.51
N VAL A 18 1.16 -3.33 -1.65
CA VAL A 18 0.75 -3.11 -0.25
C VAL A 18 1.77 -3.80 0.67
N ASP A 19 2.16 -3.12 1.74
CA ASP A 19 3.11 -3.64 2.73
C ASP A 19 2.56 -3.41 4.14
N PHE A 20 1.74 -4.32 4.65
CA PHE A 20 1.12 -4.15 5.97
C PHE A 20 2.14 -4.36 7.08
N GLU A 21 2.18 -3.42 8.01
CA GLU A 21 2.82 -3.63 9.31
C GLU A 21 1.77 -4.07 10.32
N ALA A 22 2.10 -5.09 11.11
CA ALA A 22 1.17 -5.71 12.05
C ALA A 22 1.78 -5.88 13.43
N THR A 23 0.92 -5.99 14.45
CA THR A 23 1.35 -6.27 15.82
C THR A 23 2.17 -7.56 15.89
N CYS A 24 3.25 -7.51 16.67
CA CYS A 24 4.14 -8.63 16.91
C CYS A 24 4.70 -8.60 18.34
N VAL A 25 5.23 -9.74 18.80
CA VAL A 25 6.02 -9.82 20.03
C VAL A 25 7.35 -10.48 19.69
N LYS A 26 8.39 -10.13 20.43
CA LYS A 26 9.71 -10.73 20.21
C LYS A 26 9.65 -12.24 20.48
N ASP A 27 10.23 -13.02 19.57
CA ASP A 27 10.40 -14.47 19.67
C ASP A 27 9.10 -15.29 19.78
N ALA A 28 7.93 -14.69 19.51
CA ALA A 28 6.67 -15.41 19.45
C ALA A 28 5.69 -14.77 18.45
N ARG A 29 4.71 -15.57 18.02
CA ARG A 29 3.60 -15.08 17.19
C ARG A 29 2.40 -14.82 18.08
N ILE A 30 1.84 -13.61 18.00
CA ILE A 30 0.54 -13.31 18.60
C ILE A 30 -0.57 -13.61 17.60
N PHE A 31 -1.74 -14.01 18.11
CA PHE A 31 -2.93 -14.23 17.32
C PHE A 31 -4.16 -13.69 18.08
N PRO A 32 -5.01 -12.86 17.44
CA PRO A 32 -4.83 -12.32 16.09
C PRO A 32 -3.66 -11.31 16.01
N GLN A 33 -3.08 -11.16 14.82
CA GLN A 33 -2.25 -9.99 14.52
C GLN A 33 -3.17 -8.90 13.97
N GLU A 34 -2.91 -7.66 14.37
CA GLU A 34 -3.70 -6.49 13.99
C GLU A 34 -2.83 -5.57 13.13
N ILE A 35 -3.39 -5.06 12.04
CA ILE A 35 -2.71 -4.13 11.13
C ILE A 35 -2.58 -2.79 11.85
N ILE A 36 -1.36 -2.27 11.93
CA ILE A 36 -1.01 -1.00 12.59
C ILE A 36 -0.39 0.02 11.62
N GLU A 37 -0.03 -0.40 10.41
CA GLU A 37 0.25 0.50 9.29
C GLU A 37 -0.24 -0.11 7.98
N PHE A 38 -0.77 0.72 7.10
CA PHE A 38 -1.28 0.32 5.79
C PHE A 38 -0.72 1.21 4.68
N PRO A 39 0.59 1.13 4.37
CA PRO A 39 1.15 1.78 3.21
C PRO A 39 0.81 1.02 1.92
N ALA A 40 0.55 1.78 0.86
CA ALA A 40 0.42 1.27 -0.51
C ALA A 40 1.05 2.23 -1.52
N VAL A 41 1.51 1.69 -2.65
CA VAL A 41 1.96 2.47 -3.82
C VAL A 41 1.30 1.97 -5.09
N LEU A 42 0.92 2.92 -5.95
CA LEU A 42 0.46 2.64 -7.31
C LEU A 42 1.66 2.70 -8.26
N VAL A 43 1.88 1.64 -9.01
CA VAL A 43 3.00 1.48 -9.93
C VAL A 43 2.49 1.30 -11.35
N ASP A 44 2.99 2.12 -12.29
CA ASP A 44 2.72 1.98 -13.72
C ASP A 44 3.37 0.68 -14.24
N GLY A 45 2.55 -0.20 -14.82
CA GLY A 45 2.97 -1.52 -15.26
C GLY A 45 3.89 -1.50 -16.50
N ALA A 46 3.86 -0.44 -17.30
CA ALA A 46 4.70 -0.31 -18.49
C ALA A 46 6.12 0.16 -18.16
N THR A 47 6.26 1.02 -17.14
CA THR A 47 7.52 1.72 -16.80
C THR A 47 8.12 1.27 -15.47
N GLY A 48 7.33 0.66 -14.60
CA GLY A 48 7.70 0.30 -13.24
C GLY A 48 7.88 1.50 -12.30
N ARG A 49 7.37 2.68 -12.67
CA ARG A 49 7.47 3.90 -11.87
C ARG A 49 6.31 4.00 -10.88
N ILE A 50 6.57 4.62 -9.73
CA ILE A 50 5.54 4.94 -8.76
C ILE A 50 4.80 6.19 -9.24
N GLU A 51 3.49 6.06 -9.42
CA GLU A 51 2.59 7.14 -9.83
C GLU A 51 1.97 7.86 -8.63
N SER A 52 1.71 7.11 -7.55
CA SER A 52 1.13 7.66 -6.32
C SER A 52 1.44 6.78 -5.12
N ALA A 53 1.34 7.35 -3.92
CA ALA A 53 1.54 6.64 -2.66
C ALA A 53 0.42 6.97 -1.66
N PHE A 54 -0.07 5.95 -0.98
CA PHE A 54 -0.91 6.03 0.19
C PHE A 54 -0.08 5.64 1.40
N ARG A 55 0.48 6.61 2.11
CA ARG A 55 1.21 6.36 3.35
C ARG A 55 1.31 7.62 4.20
N ARG A 56 1.59 7.43 5.49
CA ARG A 56 2.17 8.48 6.32
C ARG A 56 3.70 8.47 6.16
N GLU A 57 4.34 9.63 6.28
CA GLU A 57 5.81 9.74 6.30
C GLU A 57 6.34 9.27 7.67
N LEU A 58 6.37 7.95 7.88
CA LEU A 58 6.93 7.36 9.10
C LEU A 58 8.11 6.43 8.74
N THR A 59 9.18 6.55 9.52
CA THR A 59 10.41 5.73 9.41
C THR A 59 10.46 4.63 10.49
N GLY A 60 9.38 4.50 11.26
CA GLY A 60 9.13 3.51 12.30
C GLY A 60 7.80 3.80 13.01
N ILE A 61 7.20 2.78 13.64
CA ILE A 61 5.89 2.90 14.30
C ILE A 61 6.09 3.06 15.81
N ARG A 62 5.60 4.17 16.37
CA ARG A 62 5.53 4.39 17.81
C ARG A 62 4.11 4.18 18.31
N GLN A 63 3.96 4.00 19.61
CA GLN A 63 2.63 3.85 20.20
C GLN A 63 1.74 5.07 19.94
N GLU A 64 2.30 6.29 19.96
CA GLU A 64 1.57 7.52 19.64
C GLU A 64 1.02 7.55 18.19
N ASP A 65 1.68 6.86 17.26
CA ASP A 65 1.23 6.76 15.87
C ASP A 65 0.03 5.82 15.74
N VAL A 66 0.02 4.74 16.52
CA VAL A 66 -1.09 3.78 16.60
C VAL A 66 -2.28 4.41 17.30
N ASP A 67 -2.05 5.04 18.46
CA ASP A 67 -3.11 5.69 19.26
C ASP A 67 -3.78 6.86 18.49
N GLY A 68 -3.00 7.55 17.65
CA GLY A 68 -3.50 8.61 16.77
C GLY A 68 -3.95 8.12 15.40
N GLY A 69 -4.00 6.81 15.17
CA GLY A 69 -4.43 6.18 13.93
C GLY A 69 -5.95 6.21 13.73
N VAL A 70 -6.39 5.54 12.67
CA VAL A 70 -7.81 5.26 12.39
C VAL A 70 -8.07 3.77 12.43
N GLU A 71 -9.32 3.38 12.62
CA GLU A 71 -9.74 1.98 12.55
C GLU A 71 -9.47 1.40 11.15
N LEU A 72 -9.21 0.08 11.07
CA LEU A 72 -8.89 -0.59 9.80
C LEU A 72 -9.98 -0.38 8.72
N GLY A 73 -11.26 -0.35 9.13
CA GLY A 73 -12.36 -0.10 8.20
C GLY A 73 -12.31 1.29 7.57
N GLU A 74 -11.92 2.31 8.34
CA GLU A 74 -11.72 3.67 7.83
C GLU A 74 -10.47 3.75 6.95
N ALA A 75 -9.37 3.10 7.34
CA ALA A 75 -8.16 3.03 6.53
C ALA A 75 -8.42 2.38 5.15
N LEU A 76 -9.23 1.31 5.09
CA LEU A 76 -9.66 0.67 3.84
C LEU A 76 -10.50 1.61 2.97
N TRP A 77 -11.40 2.39 3.57
CA TRP A 77 -12.20 3.38 2.86
C TRP A 77 -11.33 4.53 2.30
N MET A 78 -10.36 5.00 3.08
CA MET A 78 -9.38 6.00 2.66
C MET A 78 -8.51 5.48 1.51
N HIS A 79 -8.09 4.22 1.57
CA HIS A 79 -7.34 3.55 0.51
C HIS A 79 -8.16 3.42 -0.79
N ASP A 80 -9.42 3.00 -0.72
CA ASP A 80 -10.33 2.97 -1.88
C ASP A 80 -10.52 4.37 -2.50
N SER A 81 -10.72 5.38 -1.66
CA SER A 81 -10.83 6.78 -2.10
C SER A 81 -9.55 7.27 -2.78
N TRP A 82 -8.39 6.93 -2.23
CA TRP A 82 -7.09 7.23 -2.83
C TRP A 82 -6.91 6.53 -4.18
N LEU A 83 -7.25 5.24 -4.30
CA LEU A 83 -7.17 4.52 -5.57
C LEU A 83 -8.03 5.17 -6.64
N LYS A 84 -9.30 5.46 -6.33
CA LYS A 84 -10.23 6.14 -7.24
C LYS A 84 -9.67 7.48 -7.71
N ALA A 85 -9.08 8.26 -6.82
CA ALA A 85 -8.47 9.54 -7.16
C ALA A 85 -7.20 9.37 -8.03
N ALA A 86 -6.33 8.42 -7.68
CA ALA A 86 -5.09 8.13 -8.40
C ALA A 86 -5.34 7.59 -9.82
N THR A 87 -6.49 6.96 -10.06
CA THR A 87 -6.87 6.41 -11.38
C THR A 87 -7.97 7.21 -12.09
N ALA A 88 -8.46 8.32 -11.53
CA ALA A 88 -9.63 9.07 -12.05
C ALA A 88 -9.48 9.59 -13.49
N GLY A 89 -8.26 9.67 -14.03
CA GLY A 89 -7.98 10.06 -15.42
C GLY A 89 -7.72 8.90 -16.39
N GLN A 90 -7.74 7.65 -15.90
CA GLN A 90 -7.16 6.51 -16.62
C GLN A 90 -8.20 5.45 -17.03
N GLY A 91 -9.50 5.69 -16.76
CA GLY A 91 -10.60 4.83 -17.20
C GLY A 91 -10.62 3.41 -16.60
N ALA A 92 -9.77 3.13 -15.61
CA ALA A 92 -9.40 1.76 -15.25
C ALA A 92 -10.13 1.16 -14.03
N TRP A 93 -10.88 1.94 -13.23
CA TRP A 93 -11.53 1.42 -12.02
C TRP A 93 -13.06 1.31 -12.18
N PRO A 94 -13.65 0.10 -12.21
CA PRO A 94 -15.09 -0.05 -12.23
C PRO A 94 -15.69 0.40 -10.88
N SER A 95 -16.80 1.14 -10.98
CA SER A 95 -17.61 1.64 -9.85
C SER A 95 -18.23 0.54 -9.02
#